data_AF-A0A1B6Z975-F1
#
_entry.id   AF-A0A1B6Z975-F1
#
_cell.length_a   1.000
_cell.length_b   1.000
_cell.length_c   1.000
_cell.angle_alpha   90.00
_cell.angle_beta   90.00
_cell.angle_gamma   90.00
#
_symmetry.space_group_name_H-M   'P 1'
#
loop_
_entity.id
_entity.type
_entity.pdbx_description
1 polymer ?
#
loop_
_entity_poly.entity_id
_entity_poly.type
_entity_poly.pdbx_seq_one_letter_code
_entity_poly.pdbx_strand_id
1 'polypeptide(L)'
;MESKDKEDVGSNDVVLKSARGILIFGKWALVVAIAAIAVGLLAIPFTYQILTEKMAETFVNPPAPEVFGMIALIMLLAVVSLLLTLFAIDRLRRLVNSVSEGNPFTRINGTRLRGIGIAVFAIQLVTFLASLLAIGLITMLGETKPGVDFDFPIEADISLSGVLLVLLLIILARVFDRGAEMREELDGTI
;
A
#
# COMPACT_ATOMS: atom_id res chain seq x y z
N MET A 1 1.28 -18.68 -46.05
CA MET A 1 2.16 -17.82 -45.23
C MET A 1 1.40 -17.45 -43.94
N GLU A 2 0.80 -18.45 -43.29
CA GLU A 2 -0.38 -18.26 -42.42
C GLU A 2 -0.21 -19.07 -41.12
N SER A 3 0.84 -18.77 -40.36
CA SER A 3 1.12 -19.50 -39.11
C SER A 3 1.80 -18.68 -38.01
N LYS A 4 1.91 -17.34 -38.13
CA LYS A 4 2.55 -16.52 -37.10
C LYS A 4 1.62 -15.76 -36.14
N ASP A 5 0.31 -15.74 -36.41
CA ASP A 5 -0.65 -14.96 -35.62
C ASP A 5 -1.33 -15.72 -34.47
N LYS A 6 -1.06 -17.02 -34.30
CA LYS A 6 -1.70 -17.83 -33.24
C LYS A 6 -0.88 -17.97 -31.94
N GLU A 7 0.38 -17.56 -31.91
CA GLU A 7 1.23 -17.71 -30.71
C GLU A 7 1.11 -16.54 -29.72
N ASP A 8 0.75 -15.33 -30.14
CA ASP A 8 0.77 -14.14 -29.26
C ASP A 8 -0.52 -13.94 -28.43
N VAL A 9 -1.62 -14.57 -28.85
CA VAL A 9 -2.91 -14.48 -28.14
C VAL A 9 -2.92 -15.30 -26.84
N GLY A 10 -2.14 -16.38 -26.78
CA GLY A 10 -2.07 -17.26 -25.59
C GLY A 10 -1.21 -16.70 -24.44
N SER A 11 -0.13 -15.99 -24.76
CA SER A 11 0.82 -15.47 -23.76
C SER A 11 0.24 -14.29 -22.96
N ASN A 12 -0.40 -13.33 -23.65
CA ASN A 12 -1.04 -12.17 -23.01
C ASN A 12 -2.18 -12.58 -22.07
N ASP A 13 -2.95 -13.61 -22.41
CA ASP A 13 -4.03 -14.11 -21.58
C ASP A 13 -3.51 -14.73 -20.26
N VAL A 14 -2.39 -15.48 -20.32
CA VAL A 14 -1.78 -16.08 -19.13
C VAL A 14 -1.22 -15.01 -18.17
N VAL A 15 -0.52 -13.99 -18.70
CA VAL A 15 0.02 -12.90 -17.88
C VAL A 15 -1.10 -12.10 -17.21
N LEU A 16 -2.14 -11.73 -17.95
CA LEU A 16 -3.26 -10.93 -17.42
C LEU A 16 -4.11 -11.72 -16.41
N LYS A 17 -4.36 -13.02 -16.67
CA LYS A 17 -5.02 -13.91 -15.71
C LYS A 17 -4.23 -14.05 -14.42
N SER A 18 -2.91 -14.22 -14.53
CA SER A 18 -2.01 -14.31 -13.38
C SER A 18 -2.01 -13.00 -12.57
N ALA A 19 -1.90 -11.86 -13.24
CA ALA A 19 -1.96 -10.54 -12.61
C ALA A 19 -3.29 -10.34 -11.86
N ARG A 20 -4.43 -10.69 -12.47
CA ARG A 20 -5.75 -10.63 -11.81
C ARG A 20 -5.80 -11.52 -10.57
N GLY A 21 -5.29 -12.75 -10.65
CA GLY A 21 -5.22 -13.68 -9.53
C GLY A 21 -4.42 -13.11 -8.35
N ILE A 22 -3.21 -12.61 -8.64
CA ILE A 22 -2.33 -11.99 -7.64
C ILE A 22 -3.01 -10.78 -6.98
N LEU A 23 -3.67 -9.92 -7.75
CA LEU A 23 -4.35 -8.74 -7.19
C LEU A 23 -5.56 -9.09 -6.32
N ILE A 24 -6.29 -10.16 -6.65
CA ILE A 24 -7.39 -10.67 -5.81
C ILE A 24 -6.84 -11.21 -4.49
N PHE A 25 -5.82 -12.06 -4.57
CA PHE A 25 -5.17 -12.62 -3.41
C PHE A 25 -4.61 -11.51 -2.51
N GLY A 26 -3.86 -10.57 -3.08
CA GLY A 26 -3.29 -9.42 -2.38
C GLY A 26 -4.36 -8.55 -1.70
N LYS A 27 -5.50 -8.32 -2.36
CA LYS A 27 -6.64 -7.61 -1.74
C LYS A 27 -7.12 -8.32 -0.47
N TRP A 28 -7.35 -9.62 -0.53
CA TRP A 28 -7.83 -10.36 0.64
C TRP A 28 -6.79 -10.44 1.75
N ALA A 29 -5.51 -10.61 1.41
CA ALA A 29 -4.42 -10.56 2.38
C ALA A 29 -4.39 -9.21 3.11
N LEU A 30 -4.54 -8.09 2.39
CA LEU A 30 -4.62 -6.76 2.99
C LEU A 30 -5.85 -6.56 3.88
N VAL A 31 -7.03 -7.08 3.47
CA VAL A 31 -8.24 -7.02 4.31
C VAL A 31 -8.04 -7.76 5.62
N VAL A 32 -7.43 -8.95 5.58
CA VAL A 32 -7.09 -9.72 6.78
C VAL A 32 -6.09 -8.96 7.66
N ALA A 33 -5.05 -8.35 7.06
CA ALA A 33 -4.08 -7.55 7.80
C ALA A 33 -4.73 -6.34 8.50
N ILE A 34 -5.61 -5.62 7.82
CA ILE A 34 -6.37 -4.50 8.41
C ILE A 34 -7.26 -4.99 9.55
N ALA A 35 -7.96 -6.11 9.37
CA ALA A 35 -8.80 -6.68 10.41
C ALA A 35 -7.99 -7.09 11.64
N ALA A 36 -6.82 -7.71 11.45
CA ALA A 36 -5.92 -8.08 12.55
C ALA A 36 -5.43 -6.86 13.34
N ILE A 37 -5.00 -5.80 12.65
CA ILE A 37 -4.56 -4.56 13.31
C ILE A 37 -5.72 -3.86 14.01
N ALA A 38 -6.92 -3.83 13.40
CA ALA A 38 -8.11 -3.25 14.02
C ALA A 38 -8.51 -4.00 15.31
N VAL A 39 -8.46 -5.33 15.30
CA VAL A 39 -8.68 -6.14 16.52
C VAL A 39 -7.62 -5.81 17.57
N GLY A 40 -6.34 -5.71 17.18
CA GLY A 40 -5.26 -5.30 18.08
C GLY A 40 -5.51 -3.93 18.73
N LEU A 41 -5.89 -2.93 17.94
CA LEU A 41 -6.27 -1.59 18.40
C LEU A 41 -7.42 -1.62 19.42
N LEU A 42 -8.48 -2.39 19.13
CA LEU A 42 -9.62 -2.52 20.02
C LEU A 42 -9.29 -3.31 21.30
N ALA A 43 -8.30 -4.20 21.26
CA ALA A 43 -7.89 -5.01 22.39
C ALA A 43 -7.01 -4.26 23.40
N ILE A 44 -6.37 -3.14 23.03
CA ILE A 44 -5.49 -2.36 23.93
C ILE A 44 -6.12 -2.07 25.29
N PRO A 45 -7.34 -1.48 25.41
CA PRO A 45 -7.90 -1.16 26.72
C PRO A 45 -8.19 -2.41 27.57
N PHE A 46 -8.52 -3.53 26.95
CA PHE A 46 -8.81 -4.79 27.64
C PHE A 46 -7.56 -5.55 28.06
N THR A 47 -6.45 -5.34 27.35
CA THR A 47 -5.16 -6.02 27.59
C THR A 47 -4.14 -5.13 28.29
N TYR A 48 -4.53 -3.92 28.72
CA TYR A 48 -3.65 -2.92 29.29
C TYR A 48 -2.78 -3.45 30.43
N GLN A 49 -3.37 -4.19 31.39
CA GLN A 49 -2.64 -4.77 32.52
C GLN A 49 -1.53 -5.73 32.06
N ILE A 50 -1.88 -6.66 31.17
CA ILE A 50 -0.95 -7.66 30.61
C ILE A 50 0.16 -6.96 29.82
N LEU A 51 -0.18 -5.92 29.06
CA LEU A 51 0.80 -5.15 28.30
C LEU A 51 1.77 -4.42 29.23
N THR A 52 1.29 -3.78 30.30
CA THR A 52 2.17 -3.12 31.27
C THR A 52 3.11 -4.07 31.98
N GLU A 53 2.65 -5.28 32.33
CA GLU A 53 3.48 -6.33 32.93
C GLU A 53 4.59 -6.76 31.96
N LYS A 54 4.25 -7.03 30.70
CA LYS A 54 5.25 -7.36 29.66
C LYS A 54 6.27 -6.24 29.43
N MET A 55 5.83 -4.98 29.47
CA MET A 55 6.74 -3.84 29.35
C MET A 55 7.70 -3.79 30.54
N ALA A 56 7.23 -4.03 31.77
CA ALA A 56 8.06 -4.09 32.96
C ALA A 56 9.03 -5.28 32.96
N GLU A 57 8.69 -6.38 32.29
CA GLU A 57 9.61 -7.51 32.07
C GLU A 57 10.72 -7.15 31.05
N THR A 58 10.38 -6.40 30.01
CA THR A 58 11.25 -6.10 28.85
C THR A 58 12.21 -4.94 29.11
N PHE A 59 11.74 -3.85 29.70
CA PHE A 59 12.47 -2.59 29.85
C PHE A 59 13.05 -2.41 31.25
N VAL A 60 14.21 -1.77 31.36
CA VAL A 60 14.89 -1.50 32.64
C VAL A 60 14.02 -0.62 33.52
N ASN A 61 13.45 0.44 32.94
CA ASN A 61 12.48 1.31 33.58
C ASN A 61 11.13 1.12 32.88
N PRO A 62 10.05 0.77 33.59
CA PRO A 62 8.74 0.62 32.98
C PRO A 62 8.32 1.92 32.27
N PRO A 63 7.99 1.86 30.97
CA PRO A 63 7.61 3.05 30.21
C PRO A 63 6.29 3.65 30.72
N ALA A 64 6.16 4.96 30.54
CA ALA A 64 4.98 5.68 30.98
C ALA A 64 3.72 5.26 30.17
N PRO A 65 2.49 5.35 30.73
CA PRO A 65 1.26 4.91 30.08
C PRO A 65 1.00 5.55 28.70
N GLU A 66 1.54 6.74 28.44
CA GLU A 66 1.43 7.48 27.19
C GLU A 66 1.97 6.68 25.99
N VAL A 67 2.89 5.75 26.22
CA VAL A 67 3.44 4.85 25.20
C VAL A 67 2.36 4.07 24.47
N PHE A 68 1.30 3.62 25.17
CA PHE A 68 0.20 2.90 24.53
C PHE A 68 -0.60 3.77 23.57
N GLY A 69 -0.74 5.06 23.87
CA GLY A 69 -1.37 6.02 22.97
C GLY A 69 -0.55 6.22 21.69
N MET A 70 0.77 6.28 21.80
CA MET A 70 1.65 6.41 20.64
C MET A 70 1.68 5.13 19.79
N ILE A 71 1.71 3.95 20.42
CA ILE A 71 1.56 2.66 19.70
C ILE A 71 0.23 2.61 18.95
N ALA A 72 -0.88 3.00 19.59
CA ALA A 72 -2.19 3.05 18.95
C ALA A 72 -2.21 4.01 17.76
N LEU A 73 -1.57 5.18 17.88
CA LEU A 73 -1.46 6.15 16.79
C LEU A 73 -0.65 5.61 15.60
N ILE A 74 0.49 4.95 15.86
CA ILE A 74 1.31 4.32 14.81
C ILE A 74 0.52 3.20 14.12
N MET A 75 -0.20 2.36 14.88
CA MET A 75 -1.07 1.33 14.30
C MET A 75 -2.19 1.93 13.45
N LEU A 76 -2.78 3.07 13.86
CA LEU A 76 -3.78 3.77 13.06
C LEU A 76 -3.21 4.26 11.73
N LEU A 77 -1.99 4.83 11.73
CA LEU A 77 -1.31 5.21 10.50
C LEU A 77 -1.00 4.00 9.60
N ALA A 78 -0.64 2.86 10.19
CA ALA A 78 -0.48 1.61 9.45
C ALA A 78 -1.78 1.18 8.76
N VAL A 79 -2.93 1.26 9.46
CA VAL A 79 -4.25 1.00 8.85
C VAL A 79 -4.53 1.96 7.70
N VAL A 80 -4.27 3.26 7.86
CA VAL A 80 -4.44 4.25 6.79
C VAL A 80 -3.59 3.88 5.57
N SER A 81 -2.33 3.50 5.77
CA SER A 81 -1.44 3.07 4.68
C SER A 81 -1.96 1.82 3.95
N LEU A 82 -2.47 0.82 4.69
CA LEU A 82 -3.06 -0.38 4.11
C LEU A 82 -4.36 -0.08 3.33
N LEU A 83 -5.19 0.86 3.81
CA LEU A 83 -6.39 1.32 3.10
C LEU A 83 -6.05 2.04 1.78
N LEU A 84 -5.01 2.88 1.78
CA LEU A 84 -4.49 3.50 0.55
C LEU A 84 -3.94 2.45 -0.42
N THR A 85 -3.29 1.40 0.10
CA THR A 85 -2.81 0.28 -0.71
C THR A 85 -3.96 -0.51 -1.32
N LEU A 86 -5.03 -0.80 -0.55
CA LEU A 86 -6.25 -1.41 -1.07
C LEU A 86 -6.90 -0.56 -2.17
N PHE A 87 -6.96 0.75 -1.97
CA PHE A 87 -7.47 1.70 -2.95
C PHE A 87 -6.68 1.66 -4.27
N ALA A 88 -5.35 1.52 -4.19
CA ALA A 88 -4.46 1.39 -5.34
C ALA A 88 -4.63 0.04 -6.04
N ILE A 89 -4.68 -1.07 -5.30
CA ILE A 89 -4.88 -2.42 -5.85
C ILE A 89 -6.23 -2.54 -6.56
N ASP A 90 -7.31 -1.97 -6.02
CA ASP A 90 -8.62 -2.01 -6.68
C ASP A 90 -8.59 -1.31 -8.05
N ARG A 91 -7.89 -0.17 -8.13
CA ARG A 91 -7.71 0.58 -9.38
C ARG A 91 -6.82 -0.16 -10.37
N LEU A 92 -5.72 -0.74 -9.90
CA LEU A 92 -4.83 -1.55 -10.71
C LEU A 92 -5.55 -2.77 -11.28
N ARG A 93 -6.38 -3.44 -10.47
CA ARG A 93 -7.21 -4.56 -10.94
C ARG A 93 -8.17 -4.13 -12.04
N ARG A 94 -8.84 -2.97 -11.89
CA ARG A 94 -9.73 -2.44 -12.93
C ARG A 94 -8.99 -2.08 -14.21
N LEU A 95 -7.76 -1.57 -14.10
CA LEU A 95 -6.88 -1.34 -15.25
C LEU A 95 -6.54 -2.66 -15.96
N VAL A 96 -6.08 -3.67 -15.23
CA VAL A 96 -5.78 -5.02 -15.78
C VAL A 96 -6.99 -5.62 -16.48
N ASN A 97 -8.20 -5.48 -15.90
CA ASN A 97 -9.44 -5.93 -16.53
C ASN A 97 -9.69 -5.21 -17.86
N SER A 98 -9.56 -3.87 -17.88
CA SER A 98 -9.76 -3.08 -19.09
C SER A 98 -8.77 -3.44 -20.20
N VAL A 99 -7.53 -3.75 -19.83
CA VAL A 99 -6.49 -4.22 -20.77
C VAL A 99 -6.85 -5.60 -21.31
N SER A 100 -7.33 -6.52 -20.46
CA SER A 100 -7.79 -7.84 -20.91
C SER A 100 -9.00 -7.81 -21.83
N GLU A 101 -9.79 -6.74 -21.75
CA GLU A 101 -10.94 -6.49 -22.64
C GLU A 101 -10.54 -5.77 -23.94
N GLY A 102 -9.23 -5.55 -24.18
CA GLY A 102 -8.72 -4.88 -25.38
C GLY A 102 -8.92 -3.35 -25.37
N ASN A 103 -9.27 -2.76 -24.23
CA ASN A 103 -9.57 -1.34 -24.09
C ASN A 103 -8.59 -0.64 -23.12
N PRO A 104 -7.27 -0.59 -23.42
CA PRO A 104 -6.28 0.00 -22.52
C PRO A 104 -6.45 1.52 -22.39
N PHE A 105 -6.67 2.23 -23.50
CA PHE A 105 -6.73 3.69 -23.55
C PHE A 105 -8.17 4.18 -23.45
N THR A 106 -8.60 4.42 -22.21
CA THR A 106 -9.86 5.10 -21.89
C THR A 106 -9.59 6.22 -20.90
N ARG A 107 -10.35 7.32 -20.97
CA ARG A 107 -10.25 8.45 -20.02
C ARG A 107 -10.42 8.00 -18.55
N ILE A 108 -11.24 6.97 -18.33
CA ILE A 108 -11.42 6.35 -17.02
C ILE A 108 -10.12 5.69 -16.54
N ASN A 109 -9.36 5.03 -17.42
CA ASN A 109 -8.08 4.41 -17.06
C ASN A 109 -7.00 5.44 -16.72
N GLY A 110 -6.94 6.58 -17.42
CA GLY A 110 -6.09 7.71 -17.03
C GLY A 110 -6.39 8.19 -15.61
N THR A 111 -7.69 8.34 -15.29
CA THR A 111 -8.15 8.70 -13.94
C THR A 111 -7.77 7.65 -12.87
N ARG A 112 -7.89 6.35 -13.19
CA ARG A 112 -7.47 5.26 -12.29
C ARG A 112 -5.97 5.33 -11.99
N LEU A 113 -5.15 5.55 -13.01
CA LEU A 113 -3.70 5.60 -12.88
C LEU A 113 -3.23 6.82 -12.08
N ARG A 114 -3.83 7.99 -12.31
CA ARG A 114 -3.63 9.19 -11.48
C ARG A 114 -3.99 8.93 -10.03
N GLY A 115 -5.12 8.23 -9.80
CA GLY A 115 -5.52 7.83 -8.46
C GLY A 115 -4.48 6.94 -7.76
N ILE A 116 -3.89 5.97 -8.47
CA ILE A 116 -2.79 5.15 -7.95
C ILE A 116 -1.58 6.03 -7.59
N GLY A 117 -1.18 6.96 -8.47
CA GLY A 117 -0.08 7.89 -8.19
C GLY A 117 -0.30 8.71 -6.91
N ILE A 118 -1.50 9.26 -6.73
CA ILE A 118 -1.87 10.01 -5.51
C ILE A 118 -1.84 9.11 -4.27
N ALA A 119 -2.32 7.87 -4.38
CA ALA A 119 -2.30 6.92 -3.26
C ALA A 119 -0.86 6.56 -2.85
N VAL A 120 0.03 6.30 -3.82
CA VAL A 120 1.45 6.02 -3.55
C VAL A 120 2.16 7.20 -2.90
N PHE A 121 1.83 8.43 -3.31
CA PHE A 121 2.33 9.64 -2.66
C PHE A 121 1.83 9.75 -1.21
N ALA A 122 0.53 9.53 -0.99
CA ALA A 122 -0.06 9.58 0.35
C ALA A 122 0.52 8.49 1.28
N ILE A 123 0.79 7.28 0.76
CA ILE A 123 1.44 6.20 1.51
C ILE A 123 2.84 6.63 1.97
N GLN A 124 3.63 7.28 1.12
CA GLN A 124 4.95 7.78 1.50
C GLN A 124 4.85 8.82 2.62
N LEU A 125 3.91 9.75 2.52
CA LEU A 125 3.70 10.76 3.56
C LEU A 125 3.27 10.12 4.90
N VAL A 126 2.33 9.17 4.87
CA VAL A 126 1.87 8.46 6.07
C VAL A 126 2.99 7.65 6.70
N THR A 127 3.80 6.97 5.88
CA THR A 127 4.94 6.17 6.34
C THR A 127 6.01 7.04 6.97
N PHE A 128 6.32 8.19 6.36
CA PHE A 128 7.23 9.17 6.91
C PHE A 128 6.75 9.73 8.27
N LEU A 129 5.46 10.05 8.40
CA LEU A 129 4.90 10.50 9.68
C LEU A 129 4.96 9.39 10.73
N ALA A 130 4.63 8.15 10.36
CA ALA A 130 4.72 7.00 11.24
C ALA A 130 6.16 6.75 11.71
N SER A 131 7.15 6.92 10.84
CA SER A 131 8.56 6.74 11.20
C SER A 131 9.06 7.80 12.18
N LEU A 132 8.61 9.06 12.06
CA LEU A 132 8.90 10.10 13.05
C LEU A 132 8.33 9.77 14.43
N LEU A 133 7.09 9.27 14.48
CA LEU A 133 6.48 8.82 15.72
C LEU A 133 7.19 7.60 16.31
N ALA A 134 7.63 6.67 15.46
CA ALA A 134 8.38 5.50 15.88
C ALA A 134 9.72 5.86 16.53
N ILE A 135 10.43 6.87 16.01
CA ILE A 135 11.66 7.38 16.64
C ILE A 135 11.35 7.91 18.05
N GLY A 136 10.27 8.69 18.20
CA GLY A 136 9.81 9.14 19.52
C GLY A 136 9.37 7.99 20.44
N LEU A 137 8.82 6.92 19.88
CA LEU A 137 8.46 5.72 20.64
C LEU A 137 9.67 5.00 21.21
N ILE A 138 10.72 4.82 20.41
CA ILE A 138 11.96 4.18 20.91
C ILE A 138 12.55 4.99 22.06
N THR A 139 12.57 6.32 21.97
CA THR A 139 13.10 7.16 23.06
C THR A 139 12.25 7.09 24.32
N MET A 140 10.93 6.92 24.20
CA MET A 140 10.04 6.73 25.35
C MET A 140 10.13 5.33 25.97
N LEU A 141 10.41 4.30 25.18
CA LEU A 141 10.55 2.91 25.65
C LEU A 141 11.82 2.73 26.49
N GLY A 142 12.90 3.45 26.17
CA GLY A 142 14.15 3.42 26.93
C GLY A 142 14.96 2.13 26.70
N GLU A 143 15.84 1.82 27.66
CA GLU A 143 16.76 0.68 27.55
C GLU A 143 16.07 -0.65 27.88
N THR A 144 16.38 -1.67 27.07
CA THR A 144 15.94 -3.04 27.31
C THR A 144 16.82 -3.72 28.34
N LYS A 145 16.27 -4.70 29.05
CA LYS A 145 17.06 -5.49 30.02
C LYS A 145 18.12 -6.33 29.30
N PRO A 146 19.28 -6.60 29.96
CA PRO A 146 20.31 -7.45 29.38
C PRO A 146 19.76 -8.83 28.97
N GLY A 147 20.04 -9.26 27.74
CA GLY A 147 19.58 -10.53 27.19
C GLY A 147 18.18 -10.51 26.56
N VAL A 148 17.54 -9.34 26.45
CA VAL A 148 16.27 -9.15 25.75
C VAL A 148 16.49 -8.47 24.41
N ASP A 149 16.23 -9.18 23.32
CA ASP A 149 16.20 -8.61 21.97
C ASP A 149 14.83 -7.98 21.72
N PHE A 150 14.79 -6.65 21.66
CA PHE A 150 13.64 -5.87 21.22
C PHE A 150 14.09 -5.05 20.02
N ASP A 151 13.71 -5.49 18.83
CA ASP A 151 13.95 -4.76 17.59
C ASP A 151 12.63 -4.13 17.12
N PHE A 152 12.67 -2.82 16.88
CA PHE A 152 11.57 -2.09 16.28
C PHE A 152 12.07 -1.56 14.94
N PRO A 153 11.81 -2.26 13.83
CA PRO A 153 12.35 -1.87 12.54
C PRO A 153 11.76 -0.52 12.12
N ILE A 154 12.60 0.52 12.13
CA ILE A 154 12.25 1.85 11.62
C ILE A 154 13.00 2.05 10.31
N GLU A 155 12.26 2.01 9.21
CA GLU A 155 12.72 2.55 7.93
C GLU A 155 12.15 3.96 7.76
N ALA A 156 12.93 4.96 8.15
CA ALA A 156 12.59 6.37 8.02
C ALA A 156 13.25 6.97 6.77
N ASP A 157 12.87 6.52 5.58
CA ASP A 157 13.38 7.09 4.34
C ASP A 157 12.27 7.36 3.32
N ILE A 158 12.34 8.55 2.70
CA ILE A 158 11.54 8.85 1.51
C ILE A 158 12.28 8.21 0.35
N SER A 159 11.81 7.05 -0.08
CA SER A 159 12.44 6.34 -1.20
C SER A 159 12.42 7.19 -2.47
N LEU A 160 13.61 7.46 -3.03
CA LEU A 160 13.73 8.13 -4.32
C LEU A 160 12.96 7.36 -5.41
N SER A 161 13.00 6.03 -5.35
CA SER A 161 12.21 5.14 -6.22
C SER A 161 10.71 5.39 -6.08
N GLY A 162 10.19 5.60 -4.87
CA GLY A 162 8.79 5.94 -4.62
C GLY A 162 8.39 7.30 -5.19
N VAL A 163 9.24 8.33 -5.08
CA VAL A 163 9.00 9.64 -5.71
C VAL A 163 8.97 9.52 -7.23
N LEU A 164 9.96 8.82 -7.81
CA LEU A 164 10.01 8.56 -9.24
C LEU A 164 8.79 7.76 -9.72
N LEU A 165 8.33 6.78 -8.95
CA LEU A 165 7.13 6.01 -9.24
C LEU A 165 5.88 6.89 -9.28
N VAL A 166 5.72 7.82 -8.32
CA VAL A 166 4.60 8.77 -8.34
C VAL A 166 4.63 9.60 -9.61
N LEU A 167 5.79 10.18 -9.95
CA LEU A 167 5.94 10.98 -11.18
C LEU A 167 5.62 10.15 -12.42
N LEU A 168 6.14 8.92 -12.51
CA LEU A 168 5.87 8.00 -13.60
C LEU A 168 4.37 7.72 -13.73
N LEU A 169 3.67 7.42 -12.62
CA LEU A 169 2.23 7.15 -12.64
C LEU A 169 1.42 8.36 -13.12
N ILE A 170 1.80 9.57 -12.72
CA ILE A 170 1.14 10.80 -13.18
C ILE A 170 1.41 11.06 -14.66
N ILE A 171 2.65 10.85 -15.11
CA ILE A 171 3.02 10.99 -16.54
C ILE A 171 2.26 9.97 -17.37
N LEU A 172 2.25 8.70 -16.96
CA LEU A 172 1.50 7.65 -17.64
C LEU A 172 0.01 7.96 -17.67
N ALA A 173 -0.56 8.53 -16.59
CA ALA A 173 -1.97 8.93 -16.59
C ALA A 173 -2.27 9.94 -17.70
N ARG A 174 -1.38 10.93 -17.88
CA ARG A 174 -1.48 11.91 -18.98
C ARG A 174 -1.31 11.27 -20.36
N VAL A 175 -0.42 10.29 -20.50
CA VAL A 175 -0.28 9.52 -21.75
C VAL A 175 -1.55 8.73 -22.06
N PHE A 176 -2.19 8.15 -21.04
CA PHE A 176 -3.46 7.43 -21.22
C PHE A 176 -4.60 8.36 -21.65
N ASP A 177 -4.66 9.58 -21.09
CA ASP A 177 -5.64 10.59 -21.51
C ASP A 177 -5.44 10.97 -22.98
N ARG A 178 -4.19 11.20 -23.41
CA ARG A 178 -3.88 11.45 -24.84
C ARG A 178 -4.18 10.26 -25.73
N GLY A 179 -3.90 9.05 -25.27
CA GLY A 179 -4.27 7.80 -25.96
C GLY A 179 -5.77 7.67 -26.17
N ALA A 180 -6.57 8.09 -25.19
CA ALA A 180 -8.03 8.11 -25.31
C ALA A 180 -8.50 9.16 -26.31
N GLU A 181 -7.93 10.36 -26.31
CA GLU A 181 -8.22 11.42 -27.30
C GLU A 181 -7.93 10.94 -28.73
N MET A 182 -6.76 10.34 -28.97
CA MET A 182 -6.40 9.80 -30.29
C MET A 182 -7.35 8.70 -30.76
N ARG A 183 -7.85 7.86 -29.84
CA ARG A 183 -8.84 6.83 -30.17
C ARG A 183 -10.19 7.44 -30.54
N GLU A 184 -10.65 8.44 -29.78
CA GLU A 184 -11.90 9.16 -30.05
C GLU A 184 -11.85 9.86 -31.43
N GLU A 185 -10.70 10.44 -31.80
CA GLU A 185 -10.50 11.04 -33.13
C GLU A 185 -10.57 10.01 -34.26
N LEU A 186 -9.98 8.82 -34.09
CA LEU A 186 -10.00 7.74 -35.08
C LEU A 186 -11.42 7.16 -35.26
N ASP A 187 -12.13 6.90 -34.17
CA ASP A 187 -13.51 6.38 -34.21
C ASP A 187 -14.49 7.39 -34.85
N GLY A 188 -14.18 8.70 -34.81
CA GLY A 188 -14.98 9.76 -35.44
C GLY A 188 -14.74 9.98 -36.94
N THR A 189 -13.83 9.23 -37.56
CA THR A 189 -13.52 9.35 -39.00
C THR A 189 -14.18 8.29 -39.88
N ILE A 190 -15.05 7.45 -39.31
CA ILE A 190 -15.81 6.39 -40.00
C ILE A 190 -17.23 6.87 -40.33
#